data_AF-A0A1Q7QZU5-F1
#
_entry.id   AF-A0A1Q7QZU5-F1
#
_cell.length_a   1.000
_cell.length_b   1.000
_cell.length_c   1.000
_cell.angle_alpha   90.00
_cell.angle_beta   90.00
_cell.angle_gamma   90.00
#
_symmetry.space_group_name_H-M   'P 1'
#
loop_
_entity.id
_entity.type
_entity.pdbx_description
1 polymer ?
#
loop_
_entity_poly.entity_id
_entity_poly.type
_entity_poly.pdbx_seq_one_letter_code
_entity_poly.pdbx_strand_id
1 'polypeptide(L)'
;MLRACFPAGTVTGAPKVRAMEIIDELEPVSRGPYAGAVGYLGFSGNMDTAITIRTIVMAGNRAYVQAGAGIVADSVPEREYVETVNKAKALVRALERVNRSNQGTRERGNAGTRTS
;
A
#
# COMPACT_ATOMS: atom_id res chain seq x y z
N MET A 1 13.84 -19.57 0.96
CA MET A 1 13.07 -19.11 -0.22
C MET A 1 12.64 -17.65 -0.11
N LEU A 2 11.90 -17.22 0.93
CA LEU A 2 11.44 -15.83 1.05
C LEU A 2 12.58 -14.79 0.97
N ARG A 3 13.68 -14.98 1.72
CA ARG A 3 14.87 -14.09 1.67
C ARG A 3 15.53 -13.99 0.29
N ALA A 4 15.43 -15.02 -0.55
CA ALA A 4 16.07 -15.04 -1.87
C ALA A 4 15.20 -14.38 -2.95
N CYS A 5 13.88 -14.50 -2.84
CA CYS A 5 12.94 -13.94 -3.82
C CYS A 5 12.54 -12.49 -3.52
N PHE A 6 12.83 -12.00 -2.33
CA PHE A 6 12.35 -10.73 -1.82
C PHE A 6 13.39 -9.60 -1.89
N PRO A 7 12.98 -8.35 -2.20
CA PRO A 7 11.66 -7.95 -2.69
C PRO A 7 11.40 -8.46 -4.12
N ALA A 8 10.12 -8.51 -4.49
CA ALA A 8 9.71 -9.02 -5.80
C ALA A 8 10.23 -8.12 -6.94
N GLY A 9 10.63 -8.76 -8.05
CA GLY A 9 11.19 -8.04 -9.21
C GLY A 9 10.22 -7.02 -9.83
N THR A 10 8.91 -7.28 -9.74
CA THR A 10 7.85 -6.42 -10.28
C THR A 10 7.69 -5.09 -9.54
N VAL A 11 8.25 -4.95 -8.35
CA VAL A 11 8.17 -3.74 -7.49
C VAL A 11 9.53 -3.08 -7.26
N THR A 12 10.59 -3.66 -7.84
CA THR A 12 11.95 -3.11 -7.80
C THR A 12 12.43 -2.76 -9.20
N GLY A 13 12.50 -3.74 -10.10
CA GLY A 13 12.96 -3.58 -11.48
C GLY A 13 14.04 -4.59 -11.84
N ALA A 14 14.68 -4.39 -13.00
CA ALA A 14 15.77 -5.21 -13.50
C ALA A 14 16.89 -4.32 -14.06
N PRO A 15 18.18 -4.62 -13.78
CA PRO A 15 18.69 -5.60 -12.81
C PRO A 15 18.35 -5.24 -11.35
N LYS A 16 17.95 -6.23 -10.53
CA LYS A 16 17.32 -6.01 -9.20
C LYS A 16 18.13 -5.10 -8.26
N VAL A 17 19.43 -5.37 -8.10
CA VAL A 17 20.29 -4.61 -7.17
C VAL A 17 20.38 -3.16 -7.59
N ARG A 18 20.66 -2.90 -8.87
CA ARG A 18 20.75 -1.54 -9.41
C ARG A 18 19.43 -0.79 -9.32
N ALA A 19 18.32 -1.47 -9.56
CA ALA A 19 17.00 -0.87 -9.43
C ALA A 19 16.70 -0.46 -7.97
N MET A 20 17.09 -1.28 -6.99
CA MET A 20 16.94 -0.93 -5.57
C MET A 20 17.81 0.25 -5.15
N GLU A 21 19.04 0.37 -5.65
CA GLU A 21 19.91 1.54 -5.40
C GLU A 21 19.27 2.83 -5.93
N ILE A 22 18.79 2.82 -7.18
CA ILE A 22 18.12 3.98 -7.78
C ILE A 22 16.87 4.37 -6.99
N ILE A 23 16.10 3.39 -6.51
CA ILE A 23 14.93 3.64 -5.66
C ILE A 23 15.34 4.31 -4.34
N ASP A 24 16.40 3.82 -3.69
CA ASP A 24 16.90 4.37 -2.43
C ASP A 24 17.46 5.79 -2.59
N GLU A 25 18.08 6.09 -3.73
CA GLU A 25 18.55 7.43 -4.09
C GLU A 25 17.40 8.42 -4.34
N LEU A 26 16.29 7.95 -4.91
CA LEU A 26 15.18 8.81 -5.36
C LEU A 26 14.05 8.96 -4.33
N GLU A 27 13.82 7.97 -3.46
CA GLU A 27 12.71 8.00 -2.50
C GLU A 27 13.13 8.67 -1.19
N PRO A 28 12.42 9.74 -0.75
CA PRO A 28 12.80 10.50 0.44
C PRO A 28 12.53 9.78 1.76
N VAL A 29 11.84 8.63 1.71
CA VAL A 29 11.41 7.85 2.87
C VAL A 29 11.55 6.37 2.59
N SER A 30 11.87 5.59 3.61
CA SER A 30 11.86 4.13 3.49
C SER A 30 10.45 3.60 3.18
N ARG A 31 10.36 2.61 2.29
CA ARG A 31 9.08 2.02 1.84
C ARG A 31 8.26 1.34 2.95
N GLY A 32 8.86 1.03 4.09
CA GLY A 32 8.18 0.38 5.19
C GLY A 32 7.50 -0.92 4.73
N PRO A 33 6.20 -1.12 5.01
CA PRO A 33 5.47 -2.29 4.53
C PRO A 33 5.26 -2.31 3.01
N TYR A 34 5.36 -1.20 2.26
CA TYR A 34 5.09 -1.20 0.82
C TYR A 34 6.15 -1.98 0.03
N ALA A 35 5.72 -2.73 -0.99
CA ALA A 35 6.56 -3.67 -1.75
C ALA A 35 7.18 -4.78 -0.87
N GLY A 36 6.65 -4.92 0.34
CA GLY A 36 6.99 -5.91 1.34
C GLY A 36 6.26 -7.25 1.14
N ALA A 37 6.20 -8.09 2.19
CA ALA A 37 5.46 -9.36 2.16
C ALA A 37 4.60 -9.50 3.43
N VAL A 38 3.37 -9.99 3.25
CA VAL A 38 2.44 -10.35 4.32
C VAL A 38 1.95 -11.77 4.08
N GLY A 39 1.85 -12.59 5.13
CA GLY A 39 1.52 -13.99 4.98
C GLY A 39 1.62 -14.76 6.28
N TYR A 40 1.59 -16.10 6.18
CA TYR A 40 1.71 -16.98 7.32
C TYR A 40 2.76 -18.06 7.09
N LEU A 41 3.27 -18.58 8.21
CA LEU A 41 4.16 -19.73 8.28
C LEU A 41 3.53 -20.74 9.25
N GLY A 42 3.12 -21.89 8.73
CA GLY A 42 2.52 -22.97 9.51
C GLY A 42 3.59 -23.86 10.14
N PHE A 43 3.26 -24.47 11.28
CA PHE A 43 4.13 -25.41 11.99
C PHE A 43 4.48 -26.68 11.19
N SER A 44 3.70 -26.98 10.13
CA SER A 44 3.97 -28.06 9.17
C SER A 44 4.97 -27.67 8.06
N GLY A 45 5.52 -26.46 8.09
CA GLY A 45 6.44 -25.95 7.06
C GLY A 45 5.75 -25.29 5.85
N ASN A 46 4.42 -25.22 5.84
CA ASN A 46 3.67 -24.52 4.80
C ASN A 46 3.81 -23.00 4.95
N MET A 47 4.01 -22.29 3.84
CA MET A 47 4.13 -20.83 3.83
C MET A 47 3.38 -20.26 2.63
N ASP A 48 2.56 -19.25 2.87
CA ASP A 48 1.93 -18.44 1.83
C ASP A 48 2.16 -16.95 2.15
N THR A 49 2.61 -16.20 1.16
CA THR A 49 2.92 -14.77 1.30
C THR A 49 2.48 -14.01 0.06
N ALA A 50 1.82 -12.87 0.26
CA ALA A 50 1.49 -11.91 -0.77
C ALA A 50 2.39 -10.68 -0.68
N ILE A 51 2.69 -10.08 -1.84
CA ILE A 51 3.38 -8.79 -1.89
C ILE A 51 2.40 -7.72 -1.41
N THR A 52 2.83 -6.85 -0.50
CA THR A 52 2.05 -5.74 0.05
C THR A 52 1.99 -4.56 -0.93
N ILE A 53 1.25 -4.79 -2.02
CA ILE A 53 0.80 -3.76 -2.96
C ILE A 53 -0.71 -3.56 -2.80
N ARG A 54 -1.19 -2.35 -3.11
CA ARG A 54 -2.57 -1.93 -2.82
C ARG A 54 -2.98 -2.14 -1.35
N THR A 55 -2.08 -1.85 -0.43
CA THR A 55 -2.31 -1.99 1.01
C THR A 55 -2.46 -0.60 1.66
N ILE A 56 -3.37 -0.48 2.62
CA ILE A 56 -3.46 0.70 3.51
C ILE A 56 -2.76 0.33 4.81
N VAL A 57 -1.78 1.13 5.24
CA VAL A 57 -1.11 0.98 6.54
C VAL A 57 -1.68 2.01 7.50
N MET A 58 -2.27 1.55 8.60
CA MET A 58 -2.79 2.43 9.66
C MET A 58 -1.75 2.54 10.78
N ALA A 59 -1.35 3.77 11.11
CA ALA A 59 -0.51 4.03 12.29
C ALA A 59 -1.15 5.17 13.10
N GLY A 60 -1.70 4.82 14.27
CA GLY A 60 -2.49 5.73 15.09
C GLY A 60 -3.73 6.22 14.33
N ASN A 61 -3.87 7.54 14.17
CA ASN A 61 -4.96 8.18 13.43
C ASN A 61 -4.62 8.50 11.96
N ARG A 62 -3.48 8.02 11.44
CA ARG A 62 -3.02 8.27 10.08
C ARG A 62 -3.12 7.01 9.22
N ALA A 63 -3.62 7.18 8.00
CA ALA A 63 -3.63 6.15 6.97
C ALA A 63 -2.57 6.48 5.91
N TYR A 64 -1.70 5.52 5.61
CA TYR A 64 -0.66 5.64 4.58
C TYR A 64 -1.03 4.76 3.40
N VAL A 65 -0.98 5.34 2.20
CA VAL A 65 -1.20 4.66 0.93
C VAL A 65 -0.01 4.95 0.04
N GLN A 66 0.65 3.89 -0.41
CA GLN A 66 1.77 3.99 -1.34
C GLN A 66 1.44 3.19 -2.60
N ALA A 67 1.79 3.78 -3.74
CA ALA A 67 1.62 3.19 -5.07
C ALA A 67 2.80 3.62 -5.94
N GLY A 68 3.07 2.87 -7.00
CA GLY A 68 4.09 3.18 -7.98
C GLY A 68 3.77 2.58 -9.34
N ALA A 69 4.64 2.84 -10.30
CA ALA A 69 4.58 2.32 -11.66
C ALA A 69 5.93 1.73 -12.07
N GLY A 70 5.92 0.82 -13.04
CA GLY A 70 7.14 0.24 -13.60
C GLY A 70 7.62 1.11 -14.74
N ILE A 71 8.78 1.74 -14.58
CA ILE A 71 9.35 2.63 -15.61
C ILE A 71 10.17 1.81 -16.60
N VAL A 72 9.89 1.99 -17.88
CA VAL A 72 10.67 1.43 -19.01
C VAL A 72 11.17 2.55 -19.92
N ALA A 73 12.05 2.24 -20.87
CA ALA A 73 12.65 3.25 -21.75
C ALA A 73 11.61 4.10 -22.52
N ASP A 74 10.48 3.49 -22.88
CA ASP A 74 9.40 4.15 -23.62
C ASP A 74 8.31 4.72 -22.71
N SER A 75 8.52 4.75 -21.39
CA SER A 75 7.56 5.31 -20.44
C SER A 75 7.39 6.81 -20.63
N VAL A 76 6.14 7.28 -20.53
CA VAL A 76 5.79 8.70 -20.59
C VAL A 76 5.50 9.18 -19.15
N PRO A 77 6.26 10.12 -18.58
CA PRO A 77 6.15 10.51 -17.17
C PRO A 77 4.72 10.81 -16.71
N GLU A 78 3.96 11.55 -17.51
CA GLU A 78 2.59 11.93 -17.21
C GLU A 78 1.66 10.72 -17.14
N ARG A 79 1.88 9.72 -18.00
CA ARG A 79 1.07 8.49 -18.02
C ARG A 79 1.36 7.62 -16.80
N GLU A 80 2.62 7.47 -16.43
CA GLU A 80 3.04 6.69 -15.26
C GLU A 80 2.55 7.31 -13.94
N TYR A 81 2.55 8.65 -13.88
CA TYR A 81 1.96 9.40 -12.77
C TYR A 81 0.46 9.12 -12.65
N VAL A 82 -0.29 9.23 -13.76
CA VAL A 82 -1.72 8.95 -13.78
C VAL A 82 -2.02 7.49 -13.39
N GLU A 83 -1.22 6.53 -13.83
CA GLU A 83 -1.33 5.13 -13.43
C GLU A 83 -1.16 4.97 -11.91
N THR A 84 -0.14 5.60 -11.33
CA THR A 84 0.14 5.56 -9.90
C THR A 84 -1.03 6.13 -9.08
N VAL A 85 -1.56 7.28 -9.51
CA VAL A 85 -2.75 7.90 -8.89
C VAL A 85 -3.96 6.97 -9.01
N ASN A 86 -4.19 6.36 -10.17
CA ASN A 86 -5.31 5.45 -10.38
C ASN A 86 -5.22 4.20 -9.49
N LYS A 87 -4.02 3.63 -9.29
CA LYS A 87 -3.80 2.51 -8.36
C LYS A 87 -4.13 2.90 -6.92
N ALA A 88 -3.76 4.10 -6.48
CA ALA A 88 -4.04 4.59 -5.13
C ALA A 88 -5.53 4.97 -4.93
N LYS A 89 -6.18 5.51 -5.97
CA LYS A 89 -7.55 6.07 -5.91
C LYS A 89 -8.59 5.09 -5.37
N ALA A 90 -8.48 3.81 -5.68
CA ALA A 90 -9.39 2.80 -5.17
C ALA A 90 -9.35 2.69 -3.63
N LEU A 91 -8.15 2.76 -3.05
CA LEU A 91 -7.94 2.69 -1.60
C LEU A 91 -8.38 3.96 -0.90
N VAL A 92 -8.07 5.12 -1.48
CA VAL A 92 -8.51 6.42 -0.95
C VAL A 92 -10.04 6.48 -0.91
N ARG A 93 -10.73 6.05 -1.97
CA ARG A 93 -12.20 5.97 -1.99
C ARG A 93 -12.77 5.02 -0.95
N ALA A 94 -12.08 3.90 -0.67
CA ALA A 94 -12.50 2.99 0.40
C ALA A 94 -12.43 3.66 1.77
N LEU A 95 -11.35 4.41 2.05
CA LEU A 95 -11.20 5.19 3.28
C LEU A 95 -12.27 6.28 3.41
N GLU A 96 -12.57 7.01 2.34
CA GLU A 96 -13.62 8.03 2.32
C GLU A 96 -15.00 7.45 2.67
N ARG A 97 -15.32 6.27 2.14
CA ARG A 97 -16.59 5.57 2.45
C ARG A 97 -16.67 5.17 3.92
N VAL A 98 -15.60 4.59 4.48
CA VAL A 98 -15.55 4.21 5.90
C VAL A 98 -15.69 5.43 6.81
N ASN A 99 -15.01 6.53 6.48
CA ASN A 99 -15.10 7.77 7.25
C ASN A 99 -16.53 8.36 7.24
N ARG A 100 -17.22 8.32 6.10
CA ARG A 100 -18.62 8.77 6.00
C ARG A 100 -19.56 7.90 6.84
N SER A 101 -19.39 6.58 6.79
CA SER A 101 -20.17 5.65 7.63
C SER A 101 -19.95 5.91 9.12
N ASN A 102 -18.72 6.20 9.53
CA ASN A 102 -18.39 6.49 10.93
C ASN A 102 -19.01 7.81 11.43
N GLN A 103 -19.18 8.82 10.59
CA GLN A 103 -19.89 10.06 10.95
C GLN A 103 -21.39 9.82 11.19
N GLY A 104 -22.04 9.07 10.29
CA GLY A 104 -23.47 8.74 10.43
C GLY A 104 -23.81 7.82 11.61
N THR A 105 -22.85 7.02 12.10
CA THR A 105 -23.02 6.20 13.32
C THR A 105 -22.83 7.05 14.59
N ARG A 106 -21.91 8.01 14.57
CA ARG A 106 -21.69 8.93 15.71
C ARG A 106 -22.86 9.89 15.94
N GLU A 107 -23.51 10.37 14.88
CA GLU A 107 -24.68 11.23 14.98
C GLU A 107 -25.92 10.49 15.54
N ARG A 108 -26.10 9.21 15.17
CA ARG A 108 -27.18 8.37 15.73
C ARG A 108 -26.94 7.98 17.19
N GLY A 109 -25.68 7.78 17.60
CA GLY A 109 -25.33 7.52 18.99
C GLY A 109 -25.59 8.71 19.92
N ASN A 110 -25.47 9.94 19.42
CA ASN A 110 -25.68 11.16 20.21
C ASN A 110 -27.15 11.62 20.28
N ALA A 111 -28.01 11.09 19.41
CA ALA A 111 -29.45 11.35 19.43
C ALA A 111 -30.21 10.51 20.49
N GLY A 112 -29.59 9.45 21.03
CA GLY A 112 -30.21 8.55 22.01
C GLY A 112 -30.06 8.95 23.49
N THR A 113 -29.37 10.06 23.81
CA THR A 113 -29.07 10.46 25.20
C THR A 113 -29.79 11.75 25.64
N ARG A 114 -30.81 12.20 24.89
CA ARG A 114 -31.62 13.38 25.25
C ARG A 114 -33.12 13.06 25.29
N THR A 115 -33.53 12.21 26.21
CA THR A 115 -34.91 12.23 26.73
C THR A 115 -34.95 11.61 28.12
N SER A 116 -35.36 12.45 29.08
CA SER A 116 -35.85 12.19 30.45
C SER A 116 -35.02 11.34 31.40
#